data_AF-A0A356F771-F1
#
_entry.id   AF-A0A356F771-F1
#
_cell.length_a   1.000
_cell.length_b   1.000
_cell.length_c   1.000
_cell.angle_alpha   90.00
_cell.angle_beta   90.00
_cell.angle_gamma   90.00
#
_symmetry.space_group_name_H-M   'P 1'
#
loop_
_entity.id
_entity.type
_entity.pdbx_description
1 polymer ?
#
loop_
_entity_poly.entity_id
_entity_poly.type
_entity_poly.pdbx_seq_one_letter_code
_entity_poly.pdbx_strand_id
1 'polypeptide(L)'
;MKKFWLVLTLLFFIISPVSAKEAPAIRLNRARQQIILRHVQHVPPQYTQSARTLAVYLTQPFDNKIEKMQAIAYWIAANIAYDSYKYNNGKENKRNMKYHYDVLKARTGICGDFAQLFQEMTQYAGIRGVKFVSGHVVDTRRLQNKYSQHQLGDGHAWNSVNINGYTYYIDTTWMATQQLSVKGSSKYNPWSHKQEIWKRLRTNNTAKATSLIDYYYFLFTPQDEVRRFGKHHFELSSY
;
A
#
# COMPACT_ATOMS: atom_id res chain seq x y z
N MET A 1 -44.89 58.28 26.68
CA MET A 1 -43.83 57.72 25.81
C MET A 1 -43.55 56.28 26.26
N LYS A 2 -43.93 55.28 25.45
CA LYS A 2 -43.80 53.85 25.78
C LYS A 2 -42.35 53.40 25.57
N LYS A 3 -41.70 52.81 26.58
CA LYS A 3 -40.38 52.19 26.46
C LYS A 3 -40.55 50.70 26.15
N PHE A 4 -40.21 50.29 24.94
CA PHE A 4 -40.09 48.89 24.53
C PHE A 4 -38.80 48.30 25.13
N TRP A 5 -38.91 47.20 25.88
CA TRP A 5 -37.76 46.39 26.24
C TRP A 5 -37.60 45.29 25.20
N LEU A 6 -36.51 45.33 24.42
CA LEU A 6 -36.11 44.24 23.53
C LEU A 6 -35.36 43.19 24.38
N VAL A 7 -35.95 42.02 24.58
CA VAL A 7 -35.24 40.86 25.16
C VAL A 7 -34.52 40.17 24.01
N LEU A 8 -33.19 40.33 23.95
CA LEU A 8 -32.34 39.65 22.98
C LEU A 8 -32.00 38.26 23.53
N THR A 9 -32.70 37.22 23.09
CA THR A 9 -32.33 35.83 23.41
C THR A 9 -31.15 35.41 22.53
N LEU A 10 -29.94 35.48 23.09
CA LEU A 10 -28.73 34.88 22.52
C LEU A 10 -28.84 33.36 22.57
N LEU A 11 -29.25 32.75 21.46
CA LEU A 11 -29.11 31.31 21.22
C LEU A 11 -27.62 30.99 21.03
N PHE A 12 -26.94 30.61 22.12
CA PHE A 12 -25.64 29.96 22.05
C PHE A 12 -25.83 28.57 21.44
N PHE A 13 -25.67 28.45 20.12
CA PHE A 13 -25.35 27.16 19.51
C PHE A 13 -23.96 26.77 20.01
N ILE A 14 -23.91 25.90 21.03
CA ILE A 14 -22.71 25.17 21.38
C ILE A 14 -22.47 24.21 20.22
N ILE A 15 -21.73 24.67 19.21
CA ILE A 15 -21.13 23.80 18.22
C ILE A 15 -19.99 23.10 18.95
N SER A 16 -20.30 22.01 19.65
CA SER A 16 -19.26 21.08 20.10
C SER A 16 -18.46 20.70 18.86
N PRO A 17 -17.13 20.86 18.83
CA PRO A 17 -16.35 20.31 17.73
C PRO A 17 -16.64 18.81 17.74
N VAL A 18 -17.27 18.32 16.69
CA VAL A 18 -17.31 16.89 16.40
C VAL A 18 -15.85 16.51 16.15
N SER A 19 -15.15 16.15 17.22
CA SER A 19 -13.86 15.50 17.11
C SER A 19 -14.14 14.22 16.35
N ALA A 20 -13.78 14.18 15.07
CA ALA A 20 -13.84 12.97 14.28
C ALA A 20 -13.08 11.90 15.08
N LYS A 21 -13.80 10.92 15.61
CA LYS A 21 -13.21 9.87 16.45
C LYS A 21 -12.10 9.21 15.65
N GLU A 22 -10.89 9.15 16.22
CA GLU A 22 -9.78 8.48 15.54
C GLU A 22 -10.15 7.03 15.23
N ALA A 23 -9.78 6.57 14.03
CA ALA A 23 -9.95 5.18 13.64
C ALA A 23 -9.18 4.27 14.61
N PRO A 24 -9.83 3.25 15.21
CA PRO A 24 -9.16 2.36 16.13
C PRO A 24 -8.10 1.53 15.40
N ALA A 25 -6.92 1.36 16.00
CA ALA A 25 -5.91 0.47 15.43
C ALA A 25 -6.43 -0.97 15.36
N ILE A 26 -6.35 -1.59 14.17
CA ILE A 26 -6.71 -3.00 14.00
C ILE A 26 -5.58 -3.87 14.56
N ARG A 27 -5.82 -4.51 15.70
CA ARG A 27 -4.87 -5.46 16.30
C ARG A 27 -4.97 -6.81 15.61
N LEU A 28 -3.96 -7.13 14.81
CA LEU A 28 -3.84 -8.43 14.17
C LEU A 28 -3.45 -9.50 15.19
N ASN A 29 -4.12 -10.65 15.16
CA ASN A 29 -3.81 -11.78 16.03
C ASN A 29 -2.53 -12.48 15.53
N ARG A 30 -1.49 -12.55 16.37
CA ARG A 30 -0.19 -13.16 16.01
C ARG A 30 -0.30 -14.64 15.64
N ALA A 31 -1.13 -15.42 16.33
CA ALA A 31 -1.31 -16.84 16.02
C ALA A 31 -1.97 -17.02 14.64
N ARG A 32 -3.01 -16.22 14.34
CA ARG A 32 -3.65 -16.20 13.01
C ARG A 32 -2.68 -15.73 11.92
N GLN A 33 -1.89 -14.69 12.20
CA GLN A 33 -0.85 -14.21 11.30
C GLN A 33 0.16 -15.31 10.95
N GLN A 34 0.59 -16.12 11.92
CA GLN A 34 1.52 -17.22 11.65
C GLN A 34 0.90 -18.32 10.77
N ILE A 35 -0.41 -18.60 10.93
CA ILE A 35 -1.13 -19.53 10.05
C ILE A 35 -1.13 -19.01 8.61
N ILE A 36 -1.41 -17.72 8.42
CA ILE A 36 -1.42 -17.08 7.10
C ILE A 36 -0.02 -17.13 6.47
N LEU A 37 1.03 -16.80 7.23
CA LEU A 37 2.40 -16.84 6.73
C LEU A 37 2.82 -18.24 6.28
N ARG A 38 2.46 -19.27 7.06
CA ARG A 38 2.73 -20.67 6.65
C ARG A 38 2.02 -21.02 5.35
N HIS A 39 0.76 -20.61 5.16
CA HIS A 39 0.04 -20.80 3.90
C HIS A 39 0.74 -20.10 2.73
N VAL A 40 1.11 -18.84 2.91
CA VAL A 40 1.80 -18.01 1.90
C VAL A 40 3.15 -18.59 1.48
N GLN A 41 3.91 -19.16 2.42
CA GLN A 41 5.23 -19.75 2.15
C GLN A 41 5.16 -21.02 1.30
N HIS A 42 4.04 -21.76 1.34
CA HIS A 42 3.91 -23.07 0.71
C HIS A 42 2.98 -23.07 -0.52
N VAL A 43 2.70 -21.89 -1.11
CA VAL A 43 1.89 -21.79 -2.33
C VAL A 43 2.54 -22.59 -3.46
N PRO A 44 1.86 -23.61 -4.02
CA PRO A 44 2.43 -24.39 -5.11
C PRO A 44 2.60 -23.56 -6.40
N PRO A 45 3.68 -23.76 -7.18
CA PRO A 45 3.98 -22.94 -8.36
C PRO A 45 2.85 -22.86 -9.40
N GLN A 46 2.06 -23.93 -9.53
CA GLN A 46 0.92 -24.02 -10.45
C GLN A 46 -0.20 -22.99 -10.14
N TYR A 47 -0.31 -22.53 -8.89
CA TYR A 47 -1.30 -21.50 -8.54
C TYR A 47 -0.78 -20.09 -8.79
N THR A 48 0.50 -19.92 -9.08
CA THR A 48 1.13 -18.60 -9.25
C THR A 48 1.15 -18.11 -10.70
N GLN A 49 0.42 -18.79 -11.60
CA GLN A 49 0.41 -18.53 -13.04
C GLN A 49 -0.42 -17.29 -13.43
N SER A 50 -1.42 -16.94 -12.64
CA SER A 50 -2.26 -15.76 -12.85
C SER A 50 -2.68 -15.15 -11.51
N ALA A 51 -2.95 -13.84 -11.50
CA ALA A 51 -3.38 -13.13 -10.30
C ALA A 51 -4.70 -13.70 -9.76
N ARG A 52 -5.60 -14.12 -10.65
CA ARG A 52 -6.87 -14.76 -10.30
C ARG A 52 -6.67 -16.09 -9.60
N THR A 53 -5.94 -17.01 -10.22
CA THR A 53 -5.70 -18.36 -9.65
C THR A 53 -5.01 -18.25 -8.30
N LEU A 54 -4.03 -17.35 -8.20
CA LEU A 54 -3.29 -17.13 -6.97
C LEU A 54 -4.17 -16.54 -5.88
N ALA A 55 -4.97 -15.52 -6.19
CA ALA A 55 -5.86 -14.89 -5.22
C ALA A 55 -6.88 -15.90 -4.67
N VAL A 56 -7.47 -16.73 -5.52
CA VAL A 56 -8.41 -17.78 -5.09
C VAL A 56 -7.70 -18.78 -4.17
N TYR A 57 -6.52 -19.27 -4.54
CA TYR A 57 -5.75 -20.21 -3.71
C TYR A 57 -5.35 -19.62 -2.34
N LEU A 58 -4.82 -18.39 -2.34
CA LEU A 58 -4.37 -17.71 -1.12
C LEU A 58 -5.51 -17.50 -0.12
N THR A 59 -6.73 -17.31 -0.62
CA THR A 59 -7.87 -16.88 0.21
C THR A 59 -8.83 -18.01 0.56
N GLN A 60 -8.72 -19.17 -0.08
CA GLN A 60 -9.61 -20.32 0.14
C GLN A 60 -9.66 -20.82 1.59
N PRO A 61 -8.56 -20.84 2.38
CA PRO A 61 -8.61 -21.34 3.77
C PRO A 61 -9.16 -20.35 4.80
N PHE A 62 -9.46 -19.10 4.41
CA PHE A 62 -9.82 -18.03 5.34
C PHE A 62 -11.24 -17.56 5.09
N ASP A 63 -12.05 -17.42 6.14
CA ASP A 63 -13.43 -16.94 5.99
C ASP A 63 -13.52 -15.41 6.04
N ASN A 64 -12.69 -14.78 6.90
CA ASN A 64 -12.79 -13.35 7.12
C ASN A 64 -12.00 -12.54 6.09
N LYS A 65 -12.54 -11.38 5.71
CA LYS A 65 -11.96 -10.52 4.66
C LYS A 65 -10.58 -9.99 5.03
N ILE A 66 -10.30 -9.76 6.30
CA ILE A 66 -9.01 -9.23 6.77
C ILE A 66 -7.91 -10.26 6.52
N GLU A 67 -8.11 -11.51 6.89
CA GLU A 67 -7.15 -12.60 6.69
C GLU A 67 -6.93 -12.91 5.21
N LYS A 68 -8.00 -12.85 4.40
CA LYS A 68 -7.86 -12.94 2.95
C LYS A 68 -6.98 -11.81 2.39
N MET A 69 -7.21 -10.56 2.82
CA MET A 69 -6.36 -9.43 2.44
C MET A 69 -4.92 -9.61 2.96
N GLN A 70 -4.72 -10.13 4.18
CA GLN A 70 -3.39 -10.43 4.72
C GLN A 70 -2.65 -11.46 3.86
N ALA A 71 -3.31 -12.56 3.48
CA ALA A 71 -2.70 -13.60 2.65
C ALA A 71 -2.21 -13.04 1.30
N ILE A 72 -3.04 -12.20 0.65
CA ILE A 72 -2.68 -11.52 -0.59
C ILE A 72 -1.51 -10.54 -0.36
N ALA A 73 -1.63 -9.64 0.63
CA ALA A 73 -0.62 -8.62 0.90
C ALA A 73 0.74 -9.23 1.26
N TYR A 74 0.75 -10.26 2.11
CA TYR A 74 1.98 -10.94 2.55
C TYR A 74 2.65 -11.68 1.40
N TRP A 75 1.85 -12.32 0.54
CA TRP A 75 2.40 -12.97 -0.64
C TRP A 75 3.04 -11.93 -1.58
N ILE A 76 2.38 -10.80 -1.85
CA ILE A 76 2.93 -9.73 -2.68
C ILE A 76 4.23 -9.20 -2.07
N ALA A 77 4.21 -8.81 -0.80
CA ALA A 77 5.36 -8.26 -0.08
C ALA A 77 6.57 -9.21 -0.04
N ALA A 78 6.32 -10.52 0.02
CA ALA A 78 7.38 -11.52 0.03
C ALA A 78 7.90 -11.89 -1.37
N ASN A 79 7.10 -11.75 -2.42
CA ASN A 79 7.42 -12.30 -3.74
C ASN A 79 7.73 -11.24 -4.80
N ILE A 80 7.28 -10.00 -4.64
CA ILE A 80 7.54 -8.91 -5.60
C ILE A 80 8.64 -8.01 -5.03
N ALA A 81 9.69 -7.76 -5.81
CA ALA A 81 10.73 -6.78 -5.44
C ALA A 81 10.42 -5.40 -6.00
N TYR A 82 10.71 -4.37 -5.20
CA TYR A 82 10.67 -3.00 -5.68
C TYR A 82 11.75 -2.74 -6.73
N ASP A 83 11.34 -2.31 -7.91
CA ASP A 83 12.22 -2.07 -9.05
C ASP A 83 12.64 -0.60 -9.13
N SER A 84 13.74 -0.28 -8.46
CA SER A 84 14.29 1.09 -8.48
C SER A 84 14.76 1.50 -9.88
N TYR A 85 15.17 0.53 -10.71
CA TYR A 85 15.57 0.79 -12.08
C TYR A 85 14.37 1.18 -12.94
N LYS A 86 13.27 0.41 -12.89
CA LYS A 86 12.00 0.76 -13.56
C LYS A 86 11.48 2.10 -13.07
N TYR A 87 11.55 2.37 -11.77
CA TYR A 87 11.10 3.63 -11.18
C TYR A 87 11.84 4.84 -11.75
N ASN A 88 13.18 4.82 -11.71
CA ASN A 88 14.00 5.94 -12.16
C ASN A 88 13.87 6.16 -13.68
N ASN A 89 13.90 5.08 -14.48
CA ASN A 89 13.80 5.19 -15.93
C ASN A 89 12.38 5.52 -16.41
N GLY A 90 11.34 5.09 -15.69
CA GLY A 90 9.95 5.44 -16.00
C GLY A 90 9.66 6.92 -15.80
N LYS A 91 10.30 7.58 -14.81
CA LYS A 91 10.22 9.04 -14.64
C LYS A 91 10.84 9.79 -15.81
N GLU A 92 12.00 9.34 -16.27
CA GLU A 92 12.73 9.96 -17.37
C GLU A 92 12.04 9.70 -18.73
N ASN A 93 11.31 8.57 -18.86
CA ASN A 93 10.72 8.14 -20.13
C ASN A 93 9.24 7.69 -19.98
N LYS A 94 8.34 8.66 -19.77
CA LYS A 94 6.87 8.46 -19.59
C LYS A 94 6.15 7.67 -20.71
N ARG A 95 6.78 7.43 -21.86
CA ARG A 95 6.19 6.72 -23.02
C ARG A 95 6.81 5.34 -23.29
N ASN A 96 7.72 4.85 -22.45
CA ASN A 96 8.50 3.66 -22.80
C ASN A 96 7.79 2.35 -22.41
N MET A 97 7.02 1.80 -23.36
CA MET A 97 6.33 0.51 -23.24
C MET A 97 7.27 -0.66 -22.86
N LYS A 98 8.59 -0.53 -23.06
CA LYS A 98 9.60 -1.55 -22.76
C LYS A 98 9.66 -1.97 -21.28
N TYR A 99 9.11 -1.15 -20.37
CA TYR A 99 9.08 -1.43 -18.93
C TYR A 99 7.73 -1.96 -18.41
N HIS A 100 6.77 -2.18 -19.31
CA HIS A 100 5.51 -2.83 -18.98
C HIS A 100 5.67 -4.33 -19.17
N TYR A 101 5.85 -5.03 -18.06
CA TYR A 101 5.78 -6.48 -18.00
C TYR A 101 4.76 -6.88 -16.94
N ASP A 102 4.26 -8.10 -17.09
CA ASP A 102 3.40 -8.72 -16.09
C ASP A 102 4.16 -8.83 -14.75
N VAL A 103 3.75 -8.01 -13.78
CA VAL A 103 4.37 -7.86 -12.46
C VAL A 103 4.40 -9.19 -11.71
N LEU A 104 3.35 -9.99 -11.87
CA LEU A 104 3.25 -11.32 -11.27
C LEU A 104 4.27 -12.27 -11.89
N LYS A 105 4.46 -12.25 -13.20
CA LYS A 105 5.47 -13.12 -13.86
C LYS A 105 6.89 -12.66 -13.59
N ALA A 106 7.14 -11.36 -13.66
CA ALA A 106 8.47 -10.79 -13.48
C ALA A 106 8.94 -10.75 -12.02
N ARG A 107 8.00 -10.83 -11.05
CA ARG A 107 8.30 -10.77 -9.61
C ARG A 107 8.99 -9.48 -9.18
N THR A 108 8.67 -8.39 -9.87
CA THR A 108 9.19 -7.06 -9.57
C THR A 108 8.27 -5.97 -10.12
N GLY A 109 8.33 -4.76 -9.58
CA GLY A 109 7.48 -3.63 -9.99
C GLY A 109 7.73 -2.37 -9.17
N ILE A 110 7.00 -1.30 -9.44
CA ILE A 110 7.02 -0.03 -8.69
C ILE A 110 5.74 0.13 -7.86
N CYS A 111 5.62 1.18 -7.05
CA CYS A 111 4.51 1.36 -6.12
C CYS A 111 3.11 1.22 -6.76
N GLY A 112 2.91 1.77 -7.97
CA GLY A 112 1.66 1.59 -8.72
C GLY A 112 1.37 0.13 -9.09
N ASP A 113 2.38 -0.63 -9.49
CA ASP A 113 2.24 -2.06 -9.83
C ASP A 113 1.80 -2.89 -8.61
N PHE A 114 2.39 -2.59 -7.44
CA PHE A 114 2.07 -3.25 -6.18
C PHE A 114 0.63 -2.96 -5.75
N ALA A 115 0.22 -1.70 -5.79
CA ALA A 115 -1.12 -1.27 -5.40
C ALA A 115 -2.20 -1.80 -6.36
N GLN A 116 -1.90 -1.84 -7.66
CA GLN A 116 -2.81 -2.39 -8.66
C GLN A 116 -2.96 -3.91 -8.50
N LEU A 117 -1.85 -4.65 -8.38
CA LEU A 117 -1.89 -6.10 -8.20
C LEU A 117 -2.66 -6.48 -6.93
N PHE A 118 -2.45 -5.77 -5.82
CA PHE A 118 -3.21 -6.00 -4.59
C PHE A 118 -4.71 -5.77 -4.81
N GLN A 119 -5.08 -4.64 -5.41
CA GLN A 119 -6.49 -4.34 -5.71
C GLN A 119 -7.13 -5.43 -6.58
N GLU A 120 -6.50 -5.81 -7.69
CA GLU A 120 -7.01 -6.85 -8.60
C GLU A 120 -7.18 -8.20 -7.89
N MET A 121 -6.19 -8.63 -7.12
CA MET A 121 -6.25 -9.88 -6.37
C MET A 121 -7.37 -9.87 -5.32
N THR A 122 -7.60 -8.75 -4.64
CA THR A 122 -8.73 -8.64 -3.68
C THR A 122 -10.08 -8.77 -4.38
N GLN A 123 -10.24 -8.22 -5.59
CA GLN A 123 -11.45 -8.37 -6.40
C GLN A 123 -11.67 -9.83 -6.81
N TYR A 124 -10.62 -10.54 -7.26
CA TYR A 124 -10.71 -11.97 -7.58
C TYR A 124 -11.08 -12.83 -6.36
N ALA A 125 -10.71 -12.40 -5.16
CA ALA A 125 -11.09 -13.04 -3.89
C ALA A 125 -12.49 -12.64 -3.38
N GLY A 126 -13.27 -11.88 -4.16
CA GLY A 126 -14.61 -11.42 -3.78
C GLY A 126 -14.63 -10.28 -2.76
N ILE A 127 -13.49 -9.63 -2.52
CA ILE A 127 -13.36 -8.51 -1.58
C ILE A 127 -13.50 -7.21 -2.35
N ARG A 128 -14.66 -6.57 -2.21
CA ARG A 128 -14.93 -5.24 -2.79
C ARG A 128 -14.57 -4.14 -1.81
N GLY A 129 -14.29 -2.95 -2.34
CA GLY A 129 -14.05 -1.74 -1.54
C GLY A 129 -12.58 -1.41 -1.27
N VAL A 130 -11.64 -2.26 -1.72
CA VAL A 130 -10.22 -1.92 -1.79
C VAL A 130 -10.00 -1.00 -2.99
N LYS A 131 -9.49 0.21 -2.75
CA LYS A 131 -9.27 1.24 -3.75
C LYS A 131 -7.78 1.45 -3.97
N PHE A 132 -7.37 1.63 -5.22
CA PHE A 132 -6.06 2.20 -5.55
C PHE A 132 -6.04 3.68 -5.15
N VAL A 133 -4.94 4.12 -4.55
CA VAL A 133 -4.71 5.50 -4.14
C VAL A 133 -3.36 5.97 -4.68
N SER A 134 -3.33 7.15 -5.30
CA SER A 134 -2.11 7.83 -5.71
C SER A 134 -1.95 9.13 -4.94
N GLY A 135 -0.72 9.44 -4.55
CA GLY A 135 -0.40 10.69 -3.89
C GLY A 135 1.06 10.80 -3.54
N HIS A 136 1.37 11.29 -2.35
CA HIS A 136 2.74 11.51 -1.89
C HIS A 136 2.92 11.05 -0.45
N VAL A 137 4.12 10.61 -0.12
CA VAL A 137 4.54 10.46 1.28
C VAL A 137 5.30 11.70 1.69
N VAL A 138 4.82 12.37 2.73
CA VAL A 138 5.34 13.65 3.19
C VAL A 138 5.82 13.57 4.64
N ASP A 139 6.94 14.25 4.95
CA ASP A 139 7.43 14.39 6.32
C ASP A 139 6.64 15.51 7.02
N THR A 140 5.81 15.10 7.97
CA THR A 140 4.90 16.00 8.69
C THR A 140 5.59 16.98 9.63
N ARG A 141 6.82 16.67 10.07
CA ARG A 141 7.61 17.57 10.94
C ARG A 141 8.09 18.80 10.18
N ARG A 142 8.06 18.75 8.85
CA ARG A 142 8.45 19.85 7.96
C ARG A 142 7.26 20.67 7.47
N LEU A 143 6.04 20.41 7.94
CA LEU A 143 4.81 21.01 7.41
C LEU A 143 4.37 22.23 8.20
N GLN A 144 4.36 23.39 7.55
CA GLN A 144 3.84 24.65 8.09
C GLN A 144 2.54 25.10 7.40
N ASN A 145 1.56 24.20 7.23
CA ASN A 145 0.17 24.51 6.88
C ASN A 145 -0.23 24.77 5.41
N LYS A 146 0.59 24.48 4.38
CA LYS A 146 0.16 24.35 2.97
C LYS A 146 1.31 23.83 2.10
N TYR A 147 1.00 23.06 1.05
CA TYR A 147 2.00 22.56 0.10
C TYR A 147 1.95 23.31 -1.23
N SER A 148 3.12 23.69 -1.73
CA SER A 148 3.34 23.83 -3.18
C SER A 148 3.67 22.45 -3.78
N GLN A 149 3.36 22.21 -5.05
CA GLN A 149 3.69 20.95 -5.72
C GLN A 149 5.19 20.61 -5.71
N HIS A 150 6.06 21.62 -5.54
CA HIS A 150 7.52 21.44 -5.44
C HIS A 150 7.98 20.89 -4.08
N GLN A 151 7.15 20.96 -3.05
CA GLN A 151 7.44 20.41 -1.72
C GLN A 151 6.92 18.98 -1.53
N LEU A 152 6.03 18.53 -2.43
CA LEU A 152 5.60 17.15 -2.46
C LEU A 152 6.75 16.33 -3.03
N GLY A 153 7.23 15.36 -2.25
CA GLY A 153 8.28 14.45 -2.68
C GLY A 153 7.85 13.61 -3.89
N ASP A 154 8.65 12.60 -4.17
CA ASP A 154 8.34 11.60 -5.16
C ASP A 154 6.91 11.02 -5.01
N GLY A 155 6.20 10.92 -6.14
CA GLY A 155 4.85 10.32 -6.17
C GLY A 155 4.87 8.87 -5.71
N HIS A 156 3.82 8.47 -5.00
CA HIS A 156 3.64 7.14 -4.41
C HIS A 156 2.23 6.62 -4.64
N ALA A 157 2.06 5.30 -4.54
CA ALA A 157 0.78 4.64 -4.68
C ALA A 157 0.62 3.51 -3.66
N TRP A 158 -0.59 3.39 -3.12
CA TRP A 158 -0.98 2.42 -2.10
C TRP A 158 -2.46 2.07 -2.26
N ASN A 159 -3.04 1.36 -1.30
CA ASN A 159 -4.46 1.04 -1.29
C ASN A 159 -5.17 1.57 -0.05
N SER A 160 -6.45 1.86 -0.18
CA SER A 160 -7.33 2.17 0.95
C SER A 160 -8.53 1.22 1.00
N VAL A 161 -9.05 0.98 2.21
CA VAL A 161 -10.27 0.21 2.45
C VAL A 161 -11.06 0.84 3.58
N ASN A 162 -12.38 0.86 3.45
CA ASN A 162 -13.28 1.31 4.52
C ASN A 162 -13.74 0.10 5.35
N ILE A 163 -13.48 0.14 6.66
CA ILE A 163 -13.88 -0.90 7.62
C ILE A 163 -14.61 -0.20 8.78
N ASN A 164 -15.89 -0.54 8.97
CA ASN A 164 -16.74 0.03 10.03
C ASN A 164 -16.76 1.57 10.06
N GLY A 165 -16.81 2.20 8.88
CA GLY A 165 -16.85 3.66 8.73
C GLY A 165 -15.50 4.37 8.82
N TYR A 166 -14.40 3.63 8.96
CA TYR A 166 -13.04 4.19 9.02
C TYR A 166 -12.21 3.77 7.80
N THR A 167 -11.42 4.70 7.27
CA THR A 167 -10.45 4.45 6.21
C THR A 167 -9.15 3.91 6.80
N TYR A 168 -8.72 2.76 6.29
CA TYR A 168 -7.40 2.17 6.56
C TYR A 168 -6.60 2.10 5.27
N TYR A 169 -5.29 2.25 5.40
CA TYR A 169 -4.35 2.12 4.30
C TYR A 169 -3.62 0.77 4.34
N ILE A 170 -3.30 0.27 3.15
CA ILE A 170 -2.45 -0.89 2.91
C ILE A 170 -1.41 -0.47 1.89
N ASP A 171 -0.13 -0.56 2.26
CA ASP A 171 0.97 -0.29 1.35
C ASP A 171 1.84 -1.54 1.20
N THR A 172 1.50 -2.36 0.20
CA THR A 172 2.24 -3.58 -0.12
C THR A 172 3.67 -3.30 -0.60
N THR A 173 3.98 -2.07 -1.03
CA THR A 173 5.34 -1.66 -1.41
C THR A 173 6.22 -1.52 -0.18
N TRP A 174 5.72 -0.82 0.84
CA TRP A 174 6.46 -0.59 2.08
C TRP A 174 6.41 -1.77 3.05
N MET A 175 5.44 -2.68 2.89
CA MET A 175 5.51 -4.02 3.47
C MET A 175 6.63 -4.87 2.84
N ALA A 176 6.99 -4.61 1.58
CA ALA A 176 7.90 -5.45 0.82
C ALA A 176 9.34 -5.36 1.32
N THR A 177 10.04 -6.48 1.19
CA THR A 177 11.33 -6.68 1.88
C THR A 177 12.51 -6.71 0.93
N GLN A 178 12.22 -6.71 -0.37
CA GLN A 178 13.19 -6.97 -1.42
C GLN A 178 13.20 -5.82 -2.42
N GLN A 179 14.40 -5.42 -2.83
CA GLN A 179 14.61 -4.40 -3.84
C GLN A 179 15.46 -4.99 -4.96
N LEU A 180 15.11 -4.65 -6.20
CA LEU A 180 15.91 -4.90 -7.38
C LEU A 180 16.81 -3.68 -7.60
N SER A 181 18.11 -3.87 -7.47
CA SER A 181 19.12 -2.86 -7.79
C SER A 181 20.08 -3.40 -8.83
N VAL A 182 20.43 -2.58 -9.82
CA VAL A 182 21.45 -2.91 -10.82
C VAL A 182 22.80 -2.50 -10.23
N LYS A 183 23.68 -3.47 -9.95
CA LYS A 183 25.03 -3.19 -9.42
C LYS A 183 25.97 -2.75 -10.53
N GLY A 184 26.63 -1.60 -10.33
CA GLY A 184 27.79 -1.14 -11.11
C GLY A 184 27.48 -0.75 -12.56
N SER A 185 28.06 0.37 -13.01
CA SER A 185 27.86 1.04 -14.31
C SER A 185 26.60 1.90 -14.41
N SER A 186 26.65 2.91 -15.28
CA SER A 186 25.76 4.08 -15.37
C SER A 186 24.27 3.76 -15.15
N LYS A 187 23.48 4.77 -14.73
CA LYS A 187 22.03 4.68 -14.47
C LYS A 187 21.20 3.92 -15.52
N TYR A 188 21.74 3.68 -16.71
CA TYR A 188 21.11 2.95 -17.80
C TYR A 188 21.90 1.70 -18.23
N ASN A 189 21.49 0.51 -17.77
CA ASN A 189 21.92 -0.78 -18.35
C ASN A 189 20.73 -1.76 -18.39
N PRO A 190 19.93 -1.77 -19.48
CA PRO A 190 18.77 -2.64 -19.62
C PRO A 190 19.10 -4.14 -19.60
N TRP A 191 20.31 -4.53 -20.01
CA TRP A 191 20.70 -5.93 -20.05
C TRP A 191 21.00 -6.46 -18.65
N SER A 192 21.78 -5.72 -17.85
CA SER A 192 22.03 -6.08 -16.45
C SER A 192 20.76 -6.08 -15.62
N HIS A 193 19.82 -5.16 -15.88
CA HIS A 193 18.49 -5.19 -15.28
C HIS A 193 17.73 -6.49 -15.60
N LYS A 194 17.67 -6.87 -16.88
CA LYS A 194 17.04 -8.13 -17.31
C LYS A 194 17.71 -9.33 -16.61
N GLN A 195 19.04 -9.36 -16.54
CA GLN A 195 19.76 -10.44 -15.85
C GLN A 195 19.41 -10.57 -14.37
N GLU A 196 19.30 -9.44 -13.64
CA GLU A 196 18.96 -9.48 -12.22
C GLU A 196 17.52 -10.01 -12.02
N ILE A 197 16.58 -9.67 -12.91
CA ILE A 197 15.24 -10.29 -12.92
C ILE A 197 15.34 -11.81 -13.09
N TRP A 198 16.09 -12.29 -14.10
CA TRP A 198 16.25 -13.74 -14.34
C TRP A 198 16.89 -14.47 -13.16
N LYS A 199 17.92 -13.89 -12.58
CA LYS A 199 18.59 -14.42 -11.39
C LYS A 199 17.63 -14.52 -10.23
N ARG A 200 16.87 -13.45 -9.96
CA ARG A 200 15.87 -13.40 -8.88
C ARG A 200 14.81 -14.48 -9.03
N LEU A 201 14.30 -14.70 -10.24
CA LEU A 201 13.30 -15.76 -10.50
C LEU A 201 13.81 -17.16 -10.11
N ARG A 202 15.13 -17.39 -10.11
CA ARG A 202 15.76 -18.67 -9.73
C ARG A 202 16.15 -18.75 -8.25
N THR A 203 16.45 -17.62 -7.62
CA THR A 203 17.05 -17.59 -6.27
C THR A 203 16.14 -17.04 -5.18
N ASN A 204 14.90 -16.66 -5.48
CA ASN A 204 14.00 -16.04 -4.50
C ASN A 204 13.74 -16.98 -3.32
N ASN A 205 13.96 -16.49 -2.10
CA ASN A 205 13.70 -17.22 -0.87
C ASN A 205 12.50 -16.59 -0.14
N THR A 206 11.31 -17.16 -0.38
CA THR A 206 10.05 -16.67 0.19
C THR A 206 10.02 -16.79 1.72
N ALA A 207 10.66 -17.79 2.31
CA ALA A 207 10.72 -17.95 3.77
C ALA A 207 11.50 -16.81 4.44
N LYS A 208 12.66 -16.44 3.90
CA LYS A 208 13.43 -15.28 4.36
C LYS A 208 12.69 -13.97 4.09
N ALA A 209 12.06 -13.84 2.92
CA ALA A 209 11.34 -12.62 2.56
C ALA A 209 10.12 -12.38 3.47
N THR A 210 9.41 -13.44 3.87
CA THR A 210 8.25 -13.34 4.77
C THR A 210 8.62 -12.93 6.19
N SER A 211 9.80 -13.31 6.71
CA SER A 211 10.24 -12.93 8.06
C SER A 211 10.65 -11.46 8.19
N LEU A 212 10.79 -10.74 7.08
CA LEU A 212 11.22 -9.35 7.04
C LEU A 212 10.07 -8.38 6.75
N ILE A 213 8.83 -8.88 6.57
CA ILE A 213 7.69 -8.04 6.17
C ILE A 213 7.42 -7.00 7.25
N ASP A 214 7.31 -5.74 6.84
CA ASP A 214 6.85 -4.69 7.74
C ASP A 214 5.32 -4.69 7.83
N TYR A 215 4.80 -5.35 8.85
CA TYR A 215 3.37 -5.49 9.07
C TYR A 215 2.68 -4.18 9.50
N TYR A 216 3.44 -3.13 9.83
CA TYR A 216 2.87 -1.83 10.14
C TYR A 216 2.00 -1.33 8.99
N TYR A 217 2.49 -1.49 7.76
CA TYR A 217 1.83 -0.96 6.56
C TYR A 217 0.64 -1.80 6.08
N PHE A 218 0.12 -2.69 6.92
CA PHE A 218 -1.13 -3.40 6.69
C PHE A 218 -2.22 -2.91 7.66
N LEU A 219 -3.25 -2.24 7.10
CA LEU A 219 -4.37 -1.65 7.85
C LEU A 219 -3.95 -0.62 8.89
N PHE A 220 -3.04 0.28 8.52
CA PHE A 220 -2.70 1.46 9.31
C PHE A 220 -3.63 2.62 9.02
N THR A 221 -3.61 3.64 9.89
CA THR A 221 -4.39 4.87 9.70
C THR A 221 -3.44 6.03 9.43
N PRO A 222 -3.83 7.03 8.61
CA PRO A 222 -3.01 8.21 8.36
C PRO A 222 -2.59 8.91 9.67
N GLN A 223 -3.51 8.99 10.64
CA GLN A 223 -3.27 9.64 11.92
C GLN A 223 -2.23 8.89 12.77
N ASP A 224 -2.29 7.56 12.78
CA ASP A 224 -1.30 6.75 13.50
C ASP A 224 0.09 6.84 12.85
N GLU A 225 0.17 6.94 11.52
CA GLU A 225 1.43 7.13 10.81
C GLU A 225 2.09 8.46 11.17
N VAL A 226 1.32 9.54 11.18
CA VAL A 226 1.80 10.86 11.58
C VAL A 226 2.31 10.81 13.02
N ARG A 227 1.52 10.24 13.93
CA ARG A 227 1.88 10.14 15.35
C ARG A 227 3.16 9.32 15.58
N ARG A 228 3.33 8.19 14.88
CA ARG A 228 4.46 7.27 15.11
C ARG A 228 5.73 7.67 14.38
N PHE A 229 5.60 8.13 13.14
CA PHE A 229 6.73 8.28 12.22
C PHE A 229 6.93 9.72 11.77
N GLY A 230 6.01 10.62 12.09
CA GLY A 230 6.02 11.97 11.52
C GLY A 230 5.89 11.92 9.99
N LYS A 231 5.25 10.89 9.43
CA LYS A 231 5.02 10.73 7.98
C LYS A 231 3.52 10.72 7.69
N HIS A 232 3.15 11.06 6.47
CA HIS A 232 1.76 10.99 6.03
C HIS A 232 1.68 10.51 4.58
N HIS A 233 0.93 9.44 4.35
CA HIS A 233 0.38 9.10 3.04
C HIS A 233 -0.69 10.12 2.64
N PHE A 234 -0.26 11.18 1.97
CA PHE A 234 -1.10 12.27 1.51
C PHE A 234 -1.71 11.94 0.14
N GLU A 235 -2.98 11.55 0.14
CA GLU A 235 -3.77 11.28 -1.06
C GLU A 235 -4.00 12.57 -1.87
N LEU A 236 -3.83 12.48 -3.19
CA LEU A 236 -4.28 13.54 -4.09
C LEU A 236 -5.78 13.38 -4.30
N SER A 237 -6.57 14.25 -3.68
CA SER A 237 -7.99 14.38 -4.01
C SER A 237 -8.12 14.70 -5.50
N SER A 238 -8.93 13.93 -6.21
CA SER A 238 -9.35 14.24 -7.58
C SER A 238 -9.99 15.64 -7.56
N TYR A 239 -9.31 16.64 -8.14
CA TYR A 239 -9.90 17.95 -8.40
C TYR A 239 -10.86 17.86 -9.59
#